data_AF-A0A268BMJ1-F1
#
_entry.id   AF-A0A268BMJ1-F1
#
_cell.length_a   1.000
_cell.length_b   1.000
_cell.length_c   1.000
_cell.angle_alpha   90.00
_cell.angle_beta   90.00
_cell.angle_gamma   90.00
#
_symmetry.space_group_name_H-M   'P 1'
#
loop_
_entity.id
_entity.type
_entity.pdbx_description
1 polymer ?
#
loop_
_entity_poly.entity_id
_entity_poly.type
_entity_poly.pdbx_seq_one_letter_code
_entity_poly.pdbx_strand_id
1 'polypeptide(L)'
;MQKISTYVEEQFSDLPETEQVVTLKEEIKDSLEEKAADFMLEGKTEEDAVNKAIVDFGNLSEVKKEFLLQHKPKDAATKNRKQKEDMSTLNLGFSICGSALIIALLIFINMYYTPNEIWFVYPTFAILWWPVSMAFVWLKARKRKVMQR
;
A
#
# COMPACT_ATOMS: atom_id res chain seq x y z
N MET A 1 2.22 -20.20 -22.34
CA MET A 1 2.08 -18.72 -22.43
C MET A 1 0.64 -18.21 -22.57
N GLN A 2 -0.26 -18.87 -23.31
CA GLN A 2 -1.63 -18.33 -23.59
C GLN A 2 -2.44 -17.93 -22.34
N LYS A 3 -2.27 -18.65 -21.23
CA LYS A 3 -2.96 -18.39 -19.97
C LYS A 3 -2.62 -17.01 -19.36
N ILE A 4 -1.40 -16.51 -19.57
CA ILE A 4 -0.99 -15.16 -19.14
C ILE A 4 -1.77 -14.10 -19.91
N SER A 5 -1.81 -14.22 -21.24
CA SER A 5 -2.56 -13.28 -22.09
C SER A 5 -4.05 -13.28 -21.76
N THR A 6 -4.68 -14.44 -21.54
CA THR A 6 -6.09 -14.50 -21.12
C THR A 6 -6.33 -13.78 -19.80
N TYR A 7 -5.42 -13.95 -18.83
CA TYR A 7 -5.53 -13.29 -17.53
C TYR A 7 -5.37 -11.77 -17.63
N VAL A 8 -4.39 -11.27 -18.38
CA VAL A 8 -4.18 -9.83 -18.60
C VAL A 8 -5.41 -9.23 -19.30
N GLU A 9 -5.93 -9.84 -20.36
CA GLU A 9 -7.13 -9.38 -21.06
C GLU A 9 -8.36 -9.32 -20.15
N GLU A 10 -8.56 -10.33 -19.29
CA GLU A 10 -9.66 -10.34 -18.33
C GLU A 10 -9.56 -9.18 -17.34
N GLN A 11 -8.38 -8.93 -16.77
CA GLN A 11 -8.14 -7.84 -15.79
C GLN A 11 -8.32 -6.45 -16.40
N PHE A 12 -8.02 -6.30 -17.69
CA PHE A 12 -8.07 -5.03 -18.41
C PHE A 12 -9.34 -4.86 -19.27
N SER A 13 -10.29 -5.80 -19.19
CA SER A 13 -11.52 -5.80 -20.01
C SER A 13 -12.42 -4.56 -19.82
N ASP A 14 -12.43 -3.94 -18.63
CA ASP A 14 -13.24 -2.73 -18.37
C ASP A 14 -12.63 -1.42 -18.92
N LEU A 15 -11.42 -1.46 -19.49
CA LEU A 15 -10.71 -0.26 -19.95
C LEU A 15 -10.90 -0.03 -21.45
N PRO A 16 -11.00 1.24 -21.89
CA PRO A 16 -10.97 1.56 -23.31
C PRO A 16 -9.60 1.18 -23.90
N GLU A 17 -9.58 0.63 -25.12
CA GLU A 17 -8.36 0.42 -25.90
C GLU A 17 -7.80 1.76 -26.37
N THR A 18 -7.12 2.45 -25.47
CA THR A 18 -6.24 3.57 -25.81
C THR A 18 -4.84 3.05 -26.03
N GLU A 19 -4.03 3.77 -26.81
CA GLU A 19 -2.63 3.42 -27.09
C GLU A 19 -1.85 3.07 -25.80
N GLN A 20 -2.04 3.84 -24.75
CA GLN A 20 -1.36 3.64 -23.46
C GLN A 20 -1.83 2.38 -22.71
N VAL A 21 -3.12 2.01 -22.81
CA VAL A 21 -3.64 0.76 -22.23
C VAL A 21 -3.08 -0.44 -22.96
N VAL A 22 -2.94 -0.35 -24.29
CA VAL A 22 -2.33 -1.40 -25.11
C VAL A 22 -0.86 -1.58 -24.74
N THR A 23 -0.10 -0.49 -24.61
CA THR A 23 1.30 -0.55 -24.16
C THR A 23 1.42 -1.18 -22.78
N LEU A 24 0.58 -0.77 -21.83
CA LEU A 24 0.62 -1.32 -20.48
C LEU A 24 0.30 -2.83 -20.43
N LYS A 25 -0.65 -3.29 -21.25
CA LYS A 25 -0.97 -4.72 -21.36
C LYS A 25 0.23 -5.53 -21.84
N GLU A 26 0.93 -5.06 -22.89
CA GLU A 26 2.11 -5.74 -23.41
C GLU A 26 3.25 -5.72 -22.38
N GLU A 27 3.52 -4.60 -21.70
CA GLU A 27 4.55 -4.54 -20.65
C GLU A 27 4.29 -5.55 -19.51
N ILE A 28 3.03 -5.65 -19.06
CA ILE A 28 2.65 -6.59 -18.00
C ILE A 28 2.76 -8.03 -18.48
N LYS A 29 2.36 -8.30 -19.73
CA LYS A 29 2.46 -9.61 -20.34
C LYS A 29 3.91 -10.06 -20.44
N ASP A 30 4.79 -9.22 -20.98
CA ASP A 30 6.22 -9.50 -21.11
C ASP A 30 6.86 -9.78 -19.75
N SER A 31 6.53 -8.96 -18.74
CA SER A 31 7.03 -9.16 -17.36
C SER A 31 6.55 -10.48 -16.74
N LEU A 32 5.28 -10.85 -16.96
CA LEU A 32 4.73 -12.12 -16.49
C LEU A 32 5.35 -13.32 -17.22
N GLU A 33 5.61 -13.20 -18.52
CA GLU A 33 6.26 -14.23 -19.33
C GLU A 33 7.71 -14.46 -18.91
N GLU A 34 8.47 -13.38 -18.67
CA GLU A 34 9.84 -13.45 -18.13
C GLU A 34 9.85 -14.18 -16.78
N LYS A 35 8.96 -13.79 -15.86
CA LYS A 35 8.88 -14.39 -14.52
C LYS A 35 8.43 -15.86 -14.56
N ALA A 36 7.55 -16.21 -15.50
CA ALA A 36 7.18 -17.61 -15.73
C ALA A 36 8.36 -18.41 -16.32
N ALA A 37 9.15 -17.82 -17.22
CA ALA A 37 10.35 -18.44 -17.76
C ALA A 37 11.40 -18.73 -16.69
N ASP A 38 11.60 -17.81 -15.74
CA ASP A 38 12.47 -18.04 -14.58
C ASP A 38 12.03 -19.27 -13.77
N PHE A 39 10.72 -19.42 -13.54
CA PHE A 39 10.20 -20.58 -12.83
C PHE A 39 10.31 -21.89 -13.63
N MET A 40 10.31 -21.83 -14.96
CA MET A 40 10.61 -23.00 -15.79
C MET A 40 12.08 -23.40 -15.69
N LEU A 41 13.00 -22.43 -15.60
CA LEU A 41 14.43 -22.68 -15.35
C LEU A 41 14.69 -23.31 -13.98
N GLU A 42 13.89 -22.99 -12.98
CA GLU A 42 13.89 -23.66 -11.66
C GLU A 42 13.40 -25.12 -11.71
N GLY A 43 13.05 -25.64 -12.91
CA GLY A 43 12.60 -27.01 -13.11
C GLY A 43 11.11 -27.24 -12.87
N LYS A 44 10.29 -26.18 -12.82
CA LYS A 44 8.82 -26.31 -12.76
C LYS A 44 8.22 -26.55 -14.15
N THR A 45 7.05 -27.17 -14.17
CA THR A 45 6.25 -27.30 -15.40
C THR A 45 5.76 -25.93 -15.86
N GLU A 46 5.50 -25.77 -17.16
CA GLU A 46 4.99 -24.50 -17.72
C GLU A 46 3.71 -24.04 -17.02
N GLU A 47 2.79 -24.96 -16.72
CA GLU A 47 1.52 -24.62 -16.07
C GLU A 47 1.71 -24.14 -14.62
N ASP A 48 2.58 -24.80 -13.85
CA ASP A 48 2.90 -24.41 -12.47
C ASP A 48 3.66 -23.10 -12.41
N ALA A 49 4.60 -22.89 -13.35
CA ALA A 49 5.35 -21.66 -13.50
C ALA A 49 4.43 -20.48 -13.77
N VAL A 50 3.47 -20.63 -14.69
CA VAL A 50 2.47 -19.59 -15.00
C VAL A 50 1.56 -19.31 -13.79
N ASN A 51 1.05 -20.36 -13.14
CA ASN A 51 0.20 -20.17 -11.94
C ASN A 51 0.95 -19.43 -10.83
N LYS A 52 2.22 -19.79 -10.60
CA LYS A 52 3.07 -19.13 -9.61
C LYS A 52 3.37 -17.68 -10.00
N ALA A 53 3.66 -17.41 -11.28
CA ALA A 53 3.89 -16.06 -11.76
C ALA A 53 2.67 -15.16 -11.54
N ILE A 54 1.46 -15.65 -11.83
CA ILE A 54 0.21 -14.93 -11.57
C ILE A 54 0.03 -14.63 -10.08
N VAL A 55 0.24 -15.63 -9.21
CA VAL A 55 0.12 -15.46 -7.74
C VAL A 55 1.16 -14.47 -7.21
N ASP A 56 2.41 -14.58 -7.64
CA ASP A 56 3.51 -13.74 -7.18
C ASP A 56 3.46 -12.32 -7.78
N PHE A 57 2.81 -12.12 -8.92
CA PHE A 57 2.56 -10.79 -9.48
C PHE A 57 1.41 -10.10 -8.72
N GLY A 58 0.45 -10.89 -8.24
CA GLY A 58 -0.60 -10.41 -7.36
C GLY A 58 -1.65 -9.57 -8.10
N ASN A 59 -1.95 -8.38 -7.58
CA ASN A 59 -3.19 -7.69 -7.92
C ASN A 59 -3.04 -6.71 -9.10
N LEU A 60 -3.25 -7.18 -10.33
CA LEU A 60 -3.30 -6.33 -11.54
C LEU A 60 -4.30 -5.17 -11.43
N SER A 61 -5.34 -5.32 -10.62
CA SER A 61 -6.31 -4.25 -10.41
C SER A 61 -5.70 -3.03 -9.70
N GLU A 62 -4.64 -3.22 -8.92
CA GLU A 62 -3.88 -2.13 -8.29
C GLU A 62 -3.06 -1.37 -9.35
N VAL A 63 -2.37 -2.09 -10.23
CA VAL A 63 -1.63 -1.53 -11.37
C VAL A 63 -2.57 -0.75 -12.30
N LYS A 64 -3.73 -1.33 -12.63
CA LYS A 64 -4.81 -0.67 -13.39
C LYS A 64 -5.29 0.61 -12.73
N LYS A 65 -5.47 0.60 -11.40
CA LYS A 65 -5.91 1.77 -10.63
C LYS A 65 -4.84 2.86 -10.62
N GLU A 66 -3.58 2.52 -10.45
CA GLU A 66 -2.47 3.49 -10.50
C GLU A 66 -2.34 4.13 -11.87
N PHE A 67 -2.43 3.34 -12.93
CA PHE A 67 -2.42 3.83 -14.31
C PHE A 67 -3.60 4.78 -14.59
N LEU A 68 -4.82 4.41 -14.16
CA LEU A 68 -6.00 5.27 -14.22
C LEU A 68 -5.83 6.57 -13.43
N LEU A 69 -5.08 6.55 -12.32
CA LEU A 69 -4.80 7.76 -11.52
C LEU A 69 -3.77 8.67 -12.18
N GLN A 70 -2.79 8.12 -12.89
CA GLN A 70 -1.80 8.92 -13.63
C GLN A 70 -2.37 9.57 -14.89
N HIS A 71 -3.26 8.87 -15.61
CA HIS A 71 -3.75 9.31 -16.92
C HIS A 71 -5.14 9.97 -16.88
N LYS A 72 -5.71 10.18 -15.69
CA LYS A 72 -6.92 10.99 -15.54
C LYS A 72 -6.62 12.47 -15.80
N PRO A 73 -7.32 13.15 -16.74
CA PRO A 73 -7.14 14.58 -16.95
C PRO A 73 -7.40 15.35 -15.64
N LYS A 74 -6.53 16.33 -15.37
CA LYS A 74 -6.39 17.08 -14.10
C LYS A 74 -7.67 17.77 -13.61
N ASP A 75 -8.72 17.81 -14.42
CA ASP A 75 -9.95 18.58 -14.17
C ASP A 75 -10.94 17.84 -13.24
N ALA A 76 -10.74 16.55 -13.01
CA ALA A 76 -11.55 15.75 -12.09
C ALA A 76 -10.90 15.55 -10.69
N ALA A 77 -9.78 16.22 -10.41
CA ALA A 77 -9.02 16.07 -9.17
C ALA A 77 -9.72 16.65 -7.92
N THR A 78 -10.75 17.48 -8.09
CA THR A 78 -11.43 18.13 -6.96
C THR A 78 -12.40 17.20 -6.21
N LYS A 79 -12.94 16.16 -6.86
CA LYS A 79 -13.99 15.33 -6.23
C LYS A 79 -13.47 14.13 -5.41
N ASN A 80 -12.29 13.61 -5.72
CA ASN A 80 -11.79 12.34 -5.16
C ASN A 80 -10.73 12.48 -4.06
N ARG A 81 -10.67 13.63 -3.38
CA ARG A 81 -9.90 13.77 -2.14
C ARG A 81 -10.50 12.98 -0.97
N LYS A 82 -11.75 12.50 -1.10
CA LYS A 82 -12.48 11.72 -0.09
C LYS A 82 -12.18 10.21 -0.07
N GLN A 83 -11.68 9.60 -1.15
CA GLN A 83 -11.46 8.15 -1.18
C GLN A 83 -10.06 7.73 -0.67
N LYS A 84 -9.19 8.69 -0.35
CA LYS A 84 -7.92 8.46 0.35
C LYS A 84 -8.10 8.40 1.88
N GLU A 85 -9.34 8.34 2.38
CA GLU A 85 -9.64 8.21 3.81
C GLU A 85 -9.66 6.72 4.25
N ASP A 86 -10.00 5.76 3.38
CA ASP A 86 -10.24 4.35 3.79
C ASP A 86 -9.04 3.39 3.81
N MET A 87 -7.86 3.77 3.30
CA MET A 87 -6.64 2.96 3.48
C MET A 87 -5.74 3.48 4.62
N SER A 88 -6.20 4.51 5.34
CA SER A 88 -5.47 5.12 6.46
C SER A 88 -5.98 4.67 7.83
N THR A 89 -7.16 4.05 7.88
CA THR A 89 -7.82 3.59 9.13
C THR A 89 -7.24 2.26 9.64
N LEU A 90 -6.83 1.34 8.74
CA LEU A 90 -6.05 0.15 9.12
C LEU A 90 -4.66 0.52 9.67
N ASN A 91 -4.01 1.53 9.08
CA ASN A 91 -2.70 2.02 9.50
C ASN A 91 -2.74 2.80 10.83
N LEU A 92 -3.85 3.49 11.12
CA LEU A 92 -4.03 4.24 12.38
C LEU A 92 -4.16 3.30 13.58
N GLY A 93 -4.96 2.24 13.48
CA GLY A 93 -5.08 1.24 14.54
C GLY A 93 -3.78 0.49 14.81
N PHE A 94 -3.07 0.12 13.74
CA PHE A 94 -1.75 -0.52 13.84
C PHE A 94 -0.70 0.41 14.46
N SER A 95 -0.70 1.71 14.10
CA SER A 95 0.22 2.69 14.68
C SER A 95 -0.05 2.94 16.18
N ILE A 96 -1.32 3.00 16.57
CA ILE A 96 -1.72 3.13 17.99
C ILE A 96 -1.33 1.88 18.78
N CYS A 97 -1.64 0.69 18.26
CA CYS A 97 -1.31 -0.58 18.89
C CYS A 97 0.21 -0.77 19.01
N GLY A 98 0.96 -0.49 17.94
CA GLY A 98 2.42 -0.54 17.93
C GLY A 98 3.05 0.43 18.92
N SER A 99 2.56 1.69 18.97
CA SER A 99 3.05 2.66 19.96
C SER A 99 2.75 2.22 21.39
N ALA A 100 1.58 1.64 21.67
CA ALA A 100 1.20 1.14 22.99
C ALA A 100 2.08 -0.05 23.42
N LEU A 101 2.39 -0.98 22.50
CA LEU A 101 3.26 -2.12 22.76
C LEU A 101 4.70 -1.66 23.03
N ILE A 102 5.20 -0.70 22.25
CA ILE A 102 6.52 -0.11 22.45
C ILE A 102 6.60 0.59 23.81
N ILE A 103 5.61 1.41 24.19
CA ILE A 103 5.56 2.08 25.49
C ILE A 103 5.55 1.07 26.65
N ALA A 104 4.79 -0.02 26.52
CA ALA A 104 4.72 -1.07 27.54
C ALA A 104 6.05 -1.81 27.72
N LEU A 105 6.74 -2.18 26.63
CA LEU A 105 8.07 -2.81 26.67
C LEU A 105 9.09 -1.91 27.40
N LEU A 106 8.99 -0.63 27.12
CA LEU A 106 9.87 0.40 27.60
C LEU A 106 9.70 0.69 29.11
N ILE A 107 8.44 0.67 29.60
CA ILE A 107 8.13 0.67 31.04
C ILE A 107 8.72 -0.57 31.72
N PHE A 108 8.60 -1.74 31.08
CA PHE A 108 9.16 -2.99 31.59
C PHE A 108 10.68 -2.94 31.71
N ILE A 109 11.37 -2.37 30.70
CA ILE A 109 12.83 -2.16 30.74
C ILE A 109 13.22 -1.24 31.90
N ASN A 110 12.49 -0.14 32.12
CA ASN A 110 12.76 0.79 33.22
C ASN A 110 12.65 0.11 34.60
N MET A 111 11.64 -0.75 34.78
CA MET A 111 11.45 -1.50 36.03
C MET A 111 12.54 -2.55 36.26
N TYR A 112 13.05 -3.18 35.19
CA TYR A 112 14.00 -4.29 35.30
C TYR A 112 15.46 -3.85 35.44
N TYR A 113 15.89 -2.82 34.69
CA TYR A 113 17.31 -2.46 34.60
C TYR A 113 17.72 -1.34 35.55
N THR A 114 16.87 -0.34 35.80
CA THR A 114 17.29 0.81 36.64
C THR A 114 16.09 1.54 37.27
N PRO A 115 15.55 1.06 38.41
CA PRO A 115 14.38 1.66 39.05
C PRO A 115 14.63 3.05 39.67
N ASN A 116 15.90 3.47 39.81
CA ASN A 116 16.29 4.72 40.48
C ASN A 116 16.64 5.89 39.53
N GLU A 117 16.67 5.68 38.20
CA GLU A 117 17.02 6.73 37.22
C GLU A 117 15.99 6.81 36.10
N ILE A 118 15.48 8.02 35.81
CA ILE A 118 14.36 8.27 34.88
C ILE A 118 14.87 8.44 33.44
N TRP A 119 15.71 7.52 32.97
CA TRP A 119 16.28 7.57 31.60
C TRP A 119 15.23 7.26 30.52
N PHE A 120 14.16 6.57 30.91
CA PHE A 120 13.05 6.19 30.04
C PHE A 120 12.32 7.37 29.35
N VAL A 121 12.52 8.58 29.85
CA VAL A 121 11.87 9.79 29.32
C VAL A 121 12.37 10.16 27.91
N TYR A 122 13.64 9.90 27.60
CA TYR A 122 14.23 10.34 26.32
C TYR A 122 13.70 9.57 25.11
N PRO A 123 13.60 8.22 25.14
CA PRO A 123 13.04 7.47 24.01
C PRO A 123 11.52 7.67 23.87
N THR A 124 10.80 7.86 24.99
CA THR A 124 9.35 8.08 24.93
C THR A 124 8.99 9.34 24.18
N PHE A 125 9.66 10.46 24.44
CA PHE A 125 9.37 11.70 23.71
C PHE A 125 9.59 11.59 22.20
N ALA A 126 10.61 10.84 21.76
CA ALA A 126 10.85 10.58 20.34
C ALA A 126 9.71 9.76 19.70
N ILE A 127 9.19 8.77 20.43
CA ILE A 127 8.09 7.91 19.96
C ILE A 127 6.74 8.65 20.02
N LEU A 128 6.50 9.46 21.05
CA LEU A 128 5.27 10.23 21.26
C LEU A 128 5.10 11.37 20.24
N TRP A 129 6.19 11.83 19.61
CA TRP A 129 6.14 12.86 18.59
C TRP A 129 5.27 12.46 17.37
N TRP A 130 5.31 11.19 16.98
CA TRP A 130 4.57 10.68 15.82
C TRP A 130 3.04 10.72 15.99
N PRO A 131 2.45 10.19 17.07
CA PRO A 131 1.00 10.28 17.30
C PRO A 131 0.53 11.72 17.53
N VAL A 132 1.35 12.60 18.12
CA VAL A 132 1.01 14.02 18.29
C VAL A 132 0.95 14.75 16.94
N SER A 133 1.94 14.52 16.06
CA SER A 133 1.92 15.06 14.70
C SER A 133 0.68 14.60 13.92
N MET A 134 0.36 13.30 14.01
CA MET A 134 -0.84 12.74 13.37
C MET A 134 -2.14 13.33 13.94
N ALA A 135 -2.22 13.49 15.27
CA ALA A 135 -3.35 14.12 15.94
C ALA A 135 -3.54 15.58 15.51
N PHE A 136 -2.46 16.34 15.35
CA PHE A 136 -2.53 17.73 14.89
C PHE A 136 -3.03 17.84 13.44
N VAL A 137 -2.57 16.96 12.56
CA VAL A 137 -3.08 16.87 11.18
C VAL A 137 -4.57 16.53 11.17
N TRP A 138 -5.01 15.61 12.03
CA TRP A 138 -6.42 15.23 12.16
C TRP A 138 -7.29 16.37 12.69
N LEU A 139 -6.84 17.10 13.72
CA LEU A 139 -7.55 18.26 14.26
C LEU A 139 -7.66 19.40 13.24
N LYS A 140 -6.60 19.64 12.45
CA LYS A 140 -6.60 20.65 11.38
C LYS A 140 -7.51 20.26 10.21
N ALA A 141 -7.63 18.97 9.91
CA ALA A 141 -8.60 18.47 8.93
C ALA A 141 -10.05 18.66 9.41
N ARG A 142 -10.31 18.44 10.71
CA ARG A 142 -11.65 18.59 11.31
C ARG A 142 -12.10 20.06 11.38
N LYS A 143 -11.21 21.00 11.69
CA LYS A 143 -11.51 22.45 11.66
C LYS A 143 -11.90 22.97 10.27
N ARG A 144 -11.31 22.45 9.19
CA ARG A 144 -11.66 22.85 7.82
C ARG A 144 -13.07 22.43 7.39
N LYS A 145 -13.63 21.34 7.95
CA LYS A 145 -15.01 20.90 7.67
C LYS A 145 -16.07 21.75 8.38
N VAL A 146 -15.73 22.42 9.48
CA VAL A 146 -16.68 23.25 10.27
C VAL A 146 -16.84 24.66 9.70
N MET A 147 -15.80 25.23 9.06
CA MET A 147 -15.88 26.56 8.43
C MET A 147 -16.52 26.57 7.03
N GLN A 148 -16.90 25.42 6.48
CA GLN A 148 -17.58 25.32 5.17
C GLN A 148 -19.06 24.91 5.28
N ARG A 149 -19.66 25.02 6.47
CA ARG A 149 -21.11 25.01 6.71
C ARG A 149 -21.53 26.39 7.18
#